data_AF-A0A3B6MWZ2-F1
#
_entry.id   AF-A0A3B6MWZ2-F1
#
_cell.length_a   1.000
_cell.length_b   1.000
_cell.length_c   1.000
_cell.angle_alpha   90.00
_cell.angle_beta   90.00
_cell.angle_gamma   90.00
#
_symmetry.space_group_name_H-M   'P 1'
#
loop_
_entity.id
_entity.type
_entity.pdbx_description
1 polymer ?
#
loop_
_entity_poly.entity_id
_entity_poly.type
_entity_poly.pdbx_seq_one_letter_code
_entity_poly.pdbx_strand_id
1 'polypeptide(L)'
;MPAAMRLCARALRRTQQPAVASTQQRWVSTRWFGKTRATTAEELKDLARAAEMKEELYNTISDITAKYKVRGKTGRDNRLLLERLSMQVEPRPNDPYWRSCLRTEITNHILITVGSCSLISMAPFAVSSLITALTPRKKNLLEQWWDAVFGN
;
A
#
# COMPACT_ATOMS: atom_id res chain seq x y z
N MET A 1 12.53 -28.04 -30.68
CA MET A 1 12.53 -26.56 -30.50
C MET A 1 11.21 -26.07 -29.88
N PRO A 2 11.01 -26.01 -28.53
CA PRO A 2 9.67 -25.61 -28.07
C PRO A 2 9.48 -24.99 -26.65
N ALA A 3 10.44 -24.25 -26.06
CA ALA A 3 10.18 -23.59 -24.76
C ALA A 3 10.22 -22.06 -24.86
N ALA A 4 11.28 -21.50 -25.43
CA ALA A 4 11.49 -20.05 -25.53
C ALA A 4 10.40 -19.36 -26.40
N MET A 5 9.98 -19.95 -27.52
CA MET A 5 8.93 -19.38 -28.36
C MET A 5 7.55 -19.35 -27.69
N ARG A 6 7.24 -20.29 -26.79
CA ARG A 6 5.97 -20.29 -26.05
C ARG A 6 5.91 -19.17 -25.01
N LEU A 7 7.06 -18.79 -24.45
CA LEU A 7 7.18 -17.64 -23.56
C LEU A 7 7.05 -16.32 -24.32
N CYS A 8 7.69 -16.19 -25.49
CA CYS A 8 7.55 -15.01 -26.34
C CYS A 8 6.10 -14.82 -26.84
N ALA A 9 5.42 -15.90 -27.22
CA ALA A 9 4.01 -15.84 -27.64
C ALA A 9 3.07 -15.41 -26.50
N ARG A 10 3.37 -15.79 -25.24
CA ARG A 10 2.62 -15.32 -24.06
C ARG A 10 2.94 -13.88 -23.71
N ALA A 11 4.18 -13.44 -23.89
CA ALA A 11 4.57 -12.05 -23.69
C ALA A 11 3.90 -11.13 -24.73
N LEU A 12 3.84 -11.55 -25.99
CA LEU A 12 3.16 -10.81 -27.07
C LEU A 12 1.64 -10.75 -26.89
N ARG A 13 1.00 -11.81 -26.37
CA ARG A 13 -0.44 -11.75 -26.04
C ARG A 13 -0.77 -10.76 -24.93
N ARG A 14 0.17 -10.51 -24.01
CA ARG A 14 -0.01 -9.54 -22.92
C ARG A 14 -0.02 -8.09 -23.39
N THR A 15 0.65 -7.80 -24.52
CA THR A 15 0.67 -6.46 -25.11
C THR A 15 -0.54 -6.17 -25.99
N GLN A 16 -1.37 -7.18 -26.33
CA GLN A 16 -2.48 -7.06 -27.28
C GLN A 16 -3.88 -7.15 -26.64
N GLN A 17 -3.96 -7.37 -25.33
CA GLN A 17 -5.24 -7.23 -24.62
C GLN A 17 -5.53 -5.74 -24.38
N PRO A 18 -6.71 -5.22 -24.78
CA PRO A 18 -7.08 -3.87 -24.47
C PRO A 18 -7.08 -3.71 -22.94
N ALA A 19 -6.40 -2.67 -22.45
CA ALA A 19 -6.21 -2.35 -21.03
C ALA A 19 -7.53 -2.11 -20.26
N VAL A 20 -8.68 -2.18 -20.95
CA VAL A 20 -10.02 -1.95 -20.42
C VAL A 20 -10.48 -3.07 -19.45
N ALA A 21 -9.94 -4.28 -19.56
CA ALA A 21 -10.33 -5.40 -18.68
C ALA A 21 -9.57 -5.43 -17.34
N SER A 22 -8.44 -4.72 -17.21
CA SER A 22 -7.60 -4.77 -16.01
C SER A 22 -7.81 -3.59 -15.05
N THR A 23 -8.41 -2.50 -15.50
CA THR A 23 -8.79 -1.35 -14.66
C THR A 23 -9.95 -1.67 -13.71
N GLN A 24 -10.86 -2.56 -14.08
CA GLN A 24 -12.00 -2.91 -13.23
C GLN A 24 -11.62 -3.75 -11.98
N GLN A 25 -10.47 -4.44 -11.97
CA GLN A 25 -10.09 -5.34 -10.87
C GLN A 25 -9.26 -4.70 -9.76
N ARG A 26 -8.77 -3.45 -9.92
CA ARG A 26 -7.75 -2.92 -9.00
C ARG A 26 -8.28 -2.32 -7.69
N TRP A 27 -9.61 -2.16 -7.54
CA TRP A 27 -10.23 -1.55 -6.34
C TRP A 27 -11.13 -2.50 -5.53
N VAL A 28 -11.07 -3.82 -5.76
CA VAL A 28 -11.92 -4.78 -5.01
C VAL A 28 -11.26 -5.26 -3.70
N SER A 29 -10.09 -4.73 -3.31
CA SER A 29 -9.35 -5.20 -2.13
C SER A 29 -9.79 -4.60 -0.78
N THR A 30 -11.05 -4.19 -0.64
CA THR A 30 -11.60 -3.78 0.67
C THR A 30 -12.99 -4.37 0.89
N ARG A 31 -13.13 -5.70 0.82
CA ARG A 31 -14.27 -6.35 1.48
C ARG A 31 -14.03 -7.83 1.72
N TRP A 32 -13.36 -8.12 2.84
CA TRP A 32 -13.28 -9.49 3.36
C TRP A 32 -14.67 -10.09 3.68
N PHE A 33 -15.72 -9.27 3.84
CA PHE A 33 -17.10 -9.72 4.09
C PHE A 33 -18.15 -8.82 3.44
N GLY A 34 -18.28 -8.84 2.12
CA GLY A 34 -19.42 -8.18 1.50
C GLY A 34 -19.72 -8.69 0.11
N LYS A 35 -20.92 -9.25 -0.05
CA LYS A 35 -21.52 -9.60 -1.33
C LYS A 35 -21.55 -8.33 -2.19
N THR A 36 -20.82 -8.31 -3.29
CA THR A 36 -20.83 -7.19 -4.23
C THR A 36 -22.23 -7.07 -4.82
N ARG A 37 -22.96 -6.02 -4.46
CA ARG A 37 -24.20 -5.63 -5.14
C ARG A 37 -23.85 -5.36 -6.61
N ALA A 38 -24.65 -5.87 -7.54
CA ALA A 38 -24.50 -5.51 -8.94
C ALA A 38 -24.65 -3.99 -9.06
N THR A 39 -23.59 -3.32 -9.50
CA THR A 39 -23.58 -1.88 -9.78
C THR A 39 -24.61 -1.58 -10.86
N THR A 40 -25.48 -0.64 -10.60
CA THR A 40 -26.50 -0.18 -11.55
C THR A 40 -25.86 0.58 -12.70
N ALA A 41 -26.55 0.65 -13.85
CA ALA A 41 -26.02 1.36 -15.03
C ALA A 41 -25.76 2.85 -14.77
N GLU A 42 -26.50 3.47 -13.86
CA GLU A 42 -26.27 4.86 -13.46
C GLU A 42 -25.02 5.02 -12.59
N GLU A 43 -24.77 4.10 -11.64
CA GLU A 43 -23.53 4.08 -10.86
C GLU A 43 -22.29 3.91 -11.77
N LEU A 44 -22.39 3.13 -12.84
CA LEU A 44 -21.30 2.99 -13.82
C LEU A 44 -21.01 4.29 -14.59
N LYS A 45 -22.05 5.06 -14.94
CA LYS A 45 -21.88 6.36 -15.60
C LYS A 45 -21.24 7.38 -14.66
N ASP A 46 -21.64 7.40 -13.39
CA ASP A 46 -21.05 8.29 -12.39
C ASP A 46 -19.59 7.94 -12.11
N LEU A 47 -19.27 6.65 -12.06
CA LEU A 47 -17.88 6.18 -11.96
C LEU A 47 -17.03 6.57 -13.17
N ALA A 48 -17.59 6.50 -14.39
CA ALA A 48 -16.90 6.93 -15.60
C ALA A 48 -16.63 8.45 -15.59
N ARG A 49 -17.61 9.26 -15.20
CA ARG A 49 -17.42 10.72 -15.01
C ARG A 49 -16.36 11.02 -13.97
N ALA A 50 -16.37 10.29 -12.85
CA ALA A 50 -15.38 10.46 -11.81
C ALA A 50 -13.97 10.05 -12.28
N ALA A 51 -13.84 9.06 -13.18
CA ALA A 51 -12.56 8.68 -13.77
C ALA A 51 -12.03 9.80 -14.68
N GLU A 52 -12.88 10.32 -15.57
CA GLU A 52 -12.53 11.43 -16.47
C GLU A 52 -12.07 12.69 -15.72
N MET A 53 -12.81 13.09 -14.68
CA MET A 53 -12.43 14.21 -13.82
C MET A 53 -11.07 14.00 -13.13
N LYS A 54 -10.73 12.76 -12.76
CA LYS A 54 -9.42 12.46 -12.16
C LYS A 54 -8.29 12.57 -13.18
N GLU A 55 -8.54 12.17 -14.43
CA GLU A 55 -7.57 12.30 -15.50
C GLU A 55 -7.27 13.77 -15.81
N GLU A 56 -8.32 14.59 -15.91
CA GLU A 56 -8.20 16.04 -16.12
C GLU A 56 -7.44 16.71 -14.97
N LEU A 57 -7.76 16.35 -13.72
CA LEU A 57 -7.07 16.87 -12.54
C LEU A 57 -5.58 16.50 -12.55
N TYR A 58 -5.27 15.24 -12.90
CA TYR A 58 -3.88 14.78 -13.02
C TYR A 58 -3.12 15.60 -14.05
N ASN A 59 -3.68 15.75 -15.26
CA ASN A 59 -3.07 16.52 -16.35
C ASN A 59 -2.83 17.98 -15.93
N THR A 60 -3.80 18.59 -15.26
CA THR A 60 -3.71 19.99 -14.82
C THR A 60 -2.58 20.18 -13.80
N ILE A 61 -2.50 19.30 -12.79
CA ILE A 61 -1.46 19.40 -11.76
C ILE A 61 -0.09 19.05 -12.33
N SER A 62 0.00 18.06 -13.23
CA SER A 62 1.27 17.71 -13.88
C SER A 62 1.80 18.87 -14.73
N ASP A 63 0.92 19.53 -15.48
CA ASP A 63 1.25 20.71 -16.26
C ASP A 63 1.73 21.87 -15.40
N ILE A 64 1.02 22.17 -14.32
CA ILE A 64 1.40 23.23 -13.38
C ILE A 64 2.75 22.92 -12.75
N THR A 65 2.98 21.66 -12.36
CA THR A 65 4.24 21.24 -11.72
C THR A 65 5.42 21.27 -12.69
N ALA A 66 5.17 20.98 -13.98
CA ALA A 66 6.18 21.06 -15.03
C ALA A 66 6.50 22.52 -15.40
N LYS A 67 5.48 23.37 -15.53
CA LYS A 67 5.61 24.79 -15.93
C LYS A 67 6.13 25.67 -14.79
N TYR A 68 5.70 25.41 -13.57
CA TYR A 68 6.01 26.22 -12.40
C TYR A 68 6.70 25.39 -11.33
N LYS A 69 7.90 25.81 -10.93
CA LYS A 69 8.61 25.20 -9.80
C LYS A 69 7.96 25.64 -8.49
N VAL A 70 6.82 25.06 -8.15
CA VAL A 70 6.10 25.30 -6.89
C VAL A 70 6.94 24.73 -5.74
N ARG A 71 7.45 25.61 -4.89
CA ARG A 71 8.28 25.23 -3.73
C ARG A 71 7.46 25.21 -2.44
N GLY A 72 8.04 24.62 -1.40
CA GLY A 72 7.45 24.62 -0.06
C GLY A 72 6.35 23.58 0.12
N LYS A 73 5.41 23.87 1.01
CA LYS A 73 4.33 22.94 1.39
C LYS A 73 3.43 22.59 0.20
N THR A 74 2.98 23.60 -0.55
CA THR A 74 2.08 23.42 -1.70
C THR A 74 2.68 22.51 -2.79
N GLY A 75 3.99 22.61 -3.05
CA GLY A 75 4.66 21.73 -4.00
C GLY A 75 4.70 20.27 -3.52
N ARG A 76 4.87 20.04 -2.21
CA ARG A 76 4.80 18.71 -1.63
C ARG A 76 3.38 18.15 -1.69
N ASP A 77 2.39 18.95 -1.34
CA ASP A 77 0.98 18.54 -1.36
C ASP A 77 0.54 18.19 -2.79
N ASN A 78 0.91 19.00 -3.80
CA ASN A 78 0.66 18.71 -5.21
C ASN A 78 1.33 17.42 -5.68
N ARG A 79 2.57 17.17 -5.24
CA ARG A 79 3.26 15.92 -5.55
C ARG A 79 2.57 14.71 -4.94
N LEU A 80 2.15 14.79 -3.67
CA LEU A 80 1.40 13.73 -3.00
C LEU A 80 0.05 13.48 -3.68
N LEU A 81 -0.62 14.54 -4.14
CA LEU A 81 -1.85 14.43 -4.93
C LEU A 81 -1.60 13.70 -6.25
N LEU A 82 -0.52 14.01 -6.97
CA LEU A 82 -0.14 13.30 -8.19
C LEU A 82 0.19 11.83 -7.95
N GLU A 83 0.90 11.53 -6.86
CA GLU A 83 1.21 10.15 -6.44
C GLU A 83 -0.08 9.34 -6.21
N ARG A 84 -1.05 9.89 -5.48
CA ARG A 84 -2.36 9.24 -5.25
C ARG A 84 -3.21 9.11 -6.51
N LEU A 85 -3.27 10.16 -7.32
CA LEU A 85 -4.02 10.16 -8.58
C LEU A 85 -3.43 9.15 -9.57
N SER A 86 -2.10 8.93 -9.56
CA SER A 86 -1.44 7.97 -10.45
C SER A 86 -1.94 6.52 -10.28
N MET A 87 -2.47 6.16 -9.09
CA MET A 87 -3.11 4.86 -8.86
C MET A 87 -4.56 4.78 -9.36
N GLN A 88 -5.22 5.92 -9.57
CA GLN A 88 -6.64 6.02 -9.89
C GLN A 88 -6.92 6.32 -11.37
N VAL A 89 -5.96 6.94 -12.06
CA VAL A 89 -6.01 7.28 -13.48
C VAL A 89 -5.62 6.08 -14.34
N GLU A 90 -6.02 6.06 -15.62
CA GLU A 90 -5.63 4.99 -16.53
C GLU A 90 -4.10 4.83 -16.66
N PRO A 91 -3.60 3.60 -16.83
CA PRO A 91 -2.17 3.35 -16.87
C PRO A 91 -1.52 3.98 -18.10
N ARG A 92 -0.50 4.82 -17.88
CA ARG A 92 0.28 5.48 -18.95
C ARG A 92 1.68 4.87 -19.06
N PRO A 93 1.87 3.78 -19.82
CA PRO A 93 3.16 3.09 -19.89
C PRO A 93 4.29 3.96 -20.50
N ASN A 94 3.92 4.94 -21.31
CA ASN A 94 4.86 5.83 -22.02
C ASN A 94 5.31 7.04 -21.20
N ASP A 95 4.67 7.32 -20.06
CA ASP A 95 5.02 8.47 -19.23
C ASP A 95 5.96 8.05 -18.08
N PRO A 96 7.25 8.45 -18.10
CA PRO A 96 8.19 8.10 -17.04
C PRO A 96 7.86 8.78 -15.71
N TYR A 97 7.25 9.97 -15.74
CA TYR A 97 6.88 10.71 -14.54
C TYR A 97 5.75 10.00 -13.80
N TRP A 98 4.69 9.61 -14.52
CA TRP A 98 3.61 8.80 -13.97
C TRP A 98 4.11 7.50 -13.33
N ARG A 99 5.06 6.80 -13.98
CA ARG A 99 5.65 5.55 -13.43
C ARG A 99 6.41 5.80 -12.14
N SER A 100 7.10 6.93 -12.02
CA SER A 100 7.80 7.29 -10.79
C SER A 100 6.81 7.54 -9.66
N CYS A 101 5.78 8.36 -9.90
CA CYS A 101 4.72 8.64 -8.94
C CYS A 101 4.04 7.35 -8.45
N LEU A 102 3.70 6.47 -9.40
CA LEU A 102 3.07 5.18 -9.09
C LEU A 102 3.96 4.30 -8.21
N ARG A 103 5.26 4.21 -8.52
CA ARG A 103 6.21 3.43 -7.72
C ARG A 103 6.34 3.97 -6.31
N THR A 104 6.45 5.29 -6.16
CA THR A 104 6.55 5.93 -4.85
C THR A 104 5.32 5.62 -3.99
N GLU A 105 4.13 5.73 -4.56
CA GLU A 105 2.89 5.45 -3.82
C GLU A 105 2.77 3.97 -3.42
N ILE A 106 3.12 3.05 -4.33
CA ILE A 106 3.16 1.61 -4.02
C ILE A 106 4.17 1.31 -2.89
N THR A 107 5.36 1.87 -2.98
CA THR A 107 6.39 1.69 -1.95
C THR A 107 5.94 2.27 -0.61
N ASN A 108 5.33 3.44 -0.59
CA ASN A 108 4.78 4.04 0.63
C ASN A 108 3.72 3.14 1.27
N HIS A 109 2.78 2.61 0.48
CA HIS A 109 1.77 1.68 0.99
C HIS A 109 2.38 0.40 1.57
N ILE A 110 3.38 -0.17 0.90
CA ILE A 110 4.10 -1.34 1.41
C ILE A 110 4.79 -1.00 2.72
N LEU A 111 5.51 0.13 2.79
CA LEU A 111 6.23 0.56 3.99
C LEU A 111 5.29 0.80 5.17
N ILE A 112 4.15 1.46 4.95
CA ILE A 112 3.14 1.70 5.98
C ILE A 112 2.56 0.37 6.47
N THR A 113 2.27 -0.55 5.55
CA THR A 113 1.70 -1.86 5.89
C THR A 113 2.69 -2.70 6.69
N VAL A 114 3.92 -2.84 6.19
CA VAL A 114 4.99 -3.60 6.86
C VAL A 114 5.34 -2.97 8.20
N GLY A 115 5.46 -1.64 8.27
CA GLY A 115 5.68 -0.90 9.50
C GLY A 115 4.57 -1.17 10.52
N SER A 116 3.30 -1.11 10.11
CA SER A 116 2.17 -1.38 11.00
C SER A 116 2.19 -2.81 11.53
N CYS A 117 2.42 -3.80 10.67
CA CYS A 117 2.53 -5.20 11.09
C CYS A 117 3.70 -5.42 12.07
N SER A 118 4.85 -4.80 11.81
CA SER A 118 6.03 -4.93 12.68
C SER A 118 5.79 -4.34 14.07
N LEU A 119 5.10 -3.20 14.18
CA LEU A 119 4.75 -2.58 15.46
C LEU A 119 3.79 -3.44 16.27
N ILE A 120 2.77 -4.01 15.61
CA ILE A 120 1.83 -4.95 16.25
C ILE A 120 2.57 -6.19 16.78
N SER A 121 3.53 -6.70 16.02
CA SER A 121 4.31 -7.87 16.43
C SER A 121 5.28 -7.58 17.57
N MET A 122 5.94 -6.42 17.59
CA MET A 122 7.02 -6.12 18.54
C MET A 122 6.54 -5.49 19.85
N ALA A 123 5.42 -4.75 19.84
CA ALA A 123 4.90 -4.12 21.05
C ALA A 123 4.62 -5.12 22.20
N PRO A 124 4.04 -6.31 21.96
CA PRO A 124 3.86 -7.32 23.02
C PRO A 124 5.18 -7.84 23.59
N PHE A 125 6.21 -8.01 22.76
CA PHE A 125 7.53 -8.45 23.22
C PHE A 125 8.19 -7.39 24.10
N ALA A 126 8.14 -6.12 23.69
CA ALA A 126 8.68 -5.01 24.47
C ALA A 126 7.98 -4.92 25.84
N VAL A 127 6.64 -5.00 25.87
CA VAL A 127 5.85 -4.98 27.11
C VAL A 127 6.17 -6.20 27.99
N SER A 128 6.26 -7.40 27.42
CA SER A 128 6.61 -8.61 28.17
C SER A 128 8.00 -8.51 28.82
N SER A 129 9.00 -8.04 28.06
CA SER A 129 10.35 -7.84 28.57
C SER A 129 10.41 -6.79 29.71
N LEU A 130 9.62 -5.72 29.59
CA LEU A 130 9.51 -4.69 30.62
C LEU A 130 8.83 -5.22 31.88
N ILE A 131 7.75 -6.01 31.74
CA ILE A 131 7.08 -6.65 32.87
C ILE A 131 8.07 -7.57 33.59
N THR A 132 8.82 -8.41 32.87
CA THR A 132 9.82 -9.29 33.51
C THR A 132 10.93 -8.53 34.23
N ALA A 133 11.29 -7.34 33.76
CA ALA A 133 12.30 -6.50 34.40
C ALA A 133 11.76 -5.77 35.65
N LEU A 134 10.46 -5.42 35.67
CA LEU A 134 9.82 -4.69 36.77
C LEU A 134 9.25 -5.61 37.85
N THR A 135 8.90 -6.86 37.52
CA THR A 135 8.44 -7.83 38.53
C THR A 135 9.63 -8.32 39.34
N PRO A 136 9.63 -8.17 40.68
CA PRO A 136 10.68 -8.75 41.50
C PRO A 136 10.68 -10.27 41.31
N ARG A 137 11.88 -10.85 41.09
CA ARG A 137 12.08 -12.29 40.90
C ARG A 137 11.43 -13.03 42.07
N LYS A 138 10.31 -13.72 41.81
CA LYS A 138 9.65 -14.55 42.81
C LYS A 138 10.63 -15.68 43.15
N LYS A 139 11.10 -15.72 44.40
CA LYS A 139 12.00 -16.79 44.86
C LYS A 139 11.32 -18.13 44.63
N ASN A 140 12.01 -19.05 43.98
CA ASN A 140 11.48 -20.39 43.78
C ASN A 140 11.35 -21.10 45.14
N LEU A 141 10.50 -22.12 45.23
CA LEU A 141 10.28 -22.89 46.47
C LEU A 141 11.59 -23.41 47.08
N LEU A 142 12.57 -23.77 46.23
CA LEU A 142 13.91 -24.15 46.65
C LEU A 142 14.69 -23.00 47.30
N GLU A 143 14.64 -21.80 46.74
CA GLU A 143 15.31 -20.62 47.32
C GLU A 143 14.64 -20.22 48.64
N GLN A 144 13.31 -20.31 48.73
CA GLN A 144 12.57 -20.06 49.97
C GLN A 144 12.89 -21.10 51.04
N TRP A 145 12.99 -22.38 50.65
CA TRP A 145 13.38 -23.46 51.56
C TRP A 145 14.85 -23.30 52.01
N TRP A 146 15.75 -22.92 51.11
CA TRP A 146 17.17 -22.74 51.42
C TRP A 146 17.40 -21.59 52.42
N ASP A 147 16.71 -20.47 52.22
CA ASP A 147 16.74 -19.34 53.15
C ASP A 147 16.13 -19.73 54.51
N ALA A 148 15.08 -20.57 54.53
CA ALA A 148 14.47 -21.03 55.78
C ALA A 148 15.34 -22.01 56.57
N VAL A 149 16.19 -22.79 55.88
CA VAL A 149 17.05 -23.81 56.52
C VAL A 149 18.40 -23.25 56.92
N PHE A 150 18.96 -22.31 56.15
CA PHE A 150 20.34 -21.83 56.32
C PHE A 150 20.46 -20.32 56.57
N GLY A 151 19.37 -19.56 56.51
CA GLY A 151 19.35 -18.12 56.73
C GLY A 151 19.11 -17.75 58.19
N ASN A 152 20.12 -17.95 59.04
CA ASN A 152 20.27 -17.26 60.32
C ASN A 152 21.76 -17.04 60.62
#